data_AF-A0A8T0F123-F1
#
_entry.id   AF-A0A8T0F123-F1
#
_cell.length_a   1.000
_cell.length_b   1.000
_cell.length_c   1.000
_cell.angle_alpha   90.00
_cell.angle_beta   90.00
_cell.angle_gamma   90.00
#
_symmetry.space_group_name_H-M   'P 1'
#
loop_
_entity.id
_entity.type
_entity.pdbx_description
1 polymer ?
#
loop_
_entity_poly.entity_id
_entity_poly.type
_entity_poly.pdbx_seq_one_letter_code
_entity_poly.pdbx_strand_id
1 'polypeptide(L)'
;MTEGETKKIVLTTVFAPHIQKHAQVLLTEPNIGLCRRQVEIFNPKPSFPSYDEEESNCDKFQLVIPYAGVKLECMVIFQSSAPDCPPDFVFSDHRFFAPLNQVESLCSWDVRKPDALLKVLKEIMQFYKKKQIQILDGYEQLSFEYLCLFQLQNFNEDDIEILVPNEQESPVIFLIKLHVDYCQLFPDYYRDESDTRDYPLLLVFFPNRDSNRSYLRVYLSKKTQSIVTIDENFQLPDDVTDNYLTRYIIALENELKTKIQLAASRYERRRMYFEHQHFCSVQFITIAKRIRLQHLLIIILTVPPGHCRKS
;
A
#
# COMPACT_ATOMS: atom_id res chain seq x y z
N MET A 1 -21.60 -8.92 4.15
CA MET A 1 -20.73 -8.08 4.97
C MET A 1 -19.66 -8.98 5.57
N THR A 2 -18.40 -8.63 5.36
CA THR A 2 -17.27 -9.40 5.91
C THR A 2 -17.07 -9.03 7.39
N GLU A 3 -16.53 -9.94 8.19
CA GLU A 3 -16.28 -9.75 9.63
C GLU A 3 -15.47 -8.48 9.93
N GLY A 4 -14.61 -8.05 9.00
CA GLY A 4 -13.85 -6.80 9.07
C GLY A 4 -14.68 -5.52 8.84
N GLU A 5 -15.73 -5.56 8.03
CA GLU A 5 -16.63 -4.42 7.82
C GLU A 5 -17.49 -4.17 9.05
N THR A 6 -18.01 -5.23 9.68
CA THR A 6 -18.78 -5.14 10.92
C THR A 6 -17.93 -4.56 12.05
N LYS A 7 -16.65 -4.98 12.16
CA LYS A 7 -15.72 -4.45 13.17
C LYS A 7 -15.40 -2.97 12.96
N LYS A 8 -15.27 -2.50 11.71
CA LYS A 8 -15.03 -1.08 11.40
C LYS A 8 -16.23 -0.20 11.74
N ILE A 9 -17.45 -0.64 11.41
CA ILE A 9 -18.68 0.10 11.68
C ILE A 9 -18.89 0.27 13.20
N VAL A 10 -18.70 -0.80 13.97
CA VAL A 10 -18.80 -0.77 15.45
C VAL A 10 -17.74 0.15 16.07
N LEU A 11 -16.55 0.23 15.47
CA LEU A 11 -15.48 1.10 15.94
C LEU A 11 -15.75 2.59 15.61
N THR A 12 -16.53 2.89 14.58
CA THR A 12 -16.92 4.27 14.27
C THR A 12 -18.05 4.80 15.14
N THR A 13 -18.97 3.94 15.59
CA THR A 13 -20.14 4.38 16.40
C THR A 13 -19.78 4.84 17.81
N VAL A 14 -18.59 4.48 18.30
CA VAL A 14 -18.14 4.85 19.65
C VAL A 14 -17.54 6.26 19.77
N PHE A 15 -17.37 6.96 18.65
CA PHE A 15 -16.82 8.31 18.62
C PHE A 15 -17.90 9.37 18.70
N ALA A 16 -17.53 10.57 19.17
CA ALA A 16 -18.36 11.76 19.07
C ALA A 16 -18.89 11.96 17.63
N PRO A 17 -20.14 12.38 17.42
CA PRO A 17 -20.77 12.41 16.09
C PRO A 17 -19.95 13.12 15.00
N HIS A 18 -19.27 14.22 15.36
CA HIS A 18 -18.45 14.98 14.42
C HIS A 18 -17.15 14.27 14.00
N ILE A 19 -16.65 13.33 14.83
CA ILE A 19 -15.43 12.56 14.59
C ILE A 19 -15.71 11.32 13.73
N GLN A 20 -16.90 10.73 13.85
CA GLN A 20 -17.26 9.46 13.21
C GLN A 20 -16.97 9.46 11.70
N LYS A 21 -17.34 10.54 11.00
CA LYS A 21 -17.09 10.70 9.56
C LYS A 21 -15.61 10.74 9.20
N HIS A 22 -14.79 11.39 10.04
CA HIS A 22 -13.34 11.44 9.82
C HIS A 22 -12.70 10.06 10.03
N ALA A 23 -13.09 9.36 11.11
CA ALA A 23 -12.65 7.99 11.36
C ALA A 23 -13.07 7.04 10.23
N GLN A 24 -14.30 7.19 9.70
CA GLN A 24 -14.78 6.41 8.57
C GLN A 24 -13.94 6.63 7.31
N VAL A 25 -13.60 7.89 6.97
CA VAL A 25 -12.71 8.18 5.84
C VAL A 25 -11.35 7.53 6.03
N LEU A 26 -10.73 7.63 7.22
CA LEU A 26 -9.43 7.00 7.49
C LEU A 26 -9.46 5.47 7.34
N LEU A 27 -10.55 4.82 7.74
CA LEU A 27 -10.68 3.37 7.66
C LEU A 27 -11.03 2.85 6.25
N THR A 28 -11.55 3.73 5.39
CA THR A 28 -11.97 3.38 4.02
C THR A 28 -10.93 3.79 2.99
N GLU A 29 -10.20 4.88 3.23
CA GLU A 29 -9.12 5.34 2.38
C GLU A 29 -7.75 4.81 2.82
N PRO A 30 -7.08 3.98 2.01
CA PRO A 30 -5.90 3.25 2.44
C PRO A 30 -4.57 4.05 2.39
N ASN A 31 -4.56 5.26 1.81
CA ASN A 31 -3.29 5.86 1.37
C ASN A 31 -2.97 7.16 2.10
N ILE A 32 -2.06 7.09 3.06
CA ILE A 32 -1.34 8.25 3.59
C ILE A 32 0.06 8.35 2.96
N GLY A 33 0.66 7.21 2.59
CA GLY A 33 1.98 7.12 1.96
C GLY A 33 2.07 6.03 0.90
N LEU A 34 3.27 5.49 0.68
CA LEU A 34 3.56 4.41 -0.26
C LEU A 34 3.01 3.05 0.22
N CYS A 35 2.98 2.85 1.53
CA CYS A 35 2.43 1.66 2.15
C CYS A 35 0.94 1.54 1.87
N ARG A 36 0.52 0.47 1.19
CA ARG A 36 -0.90 0.16 0.92
C ARG A 36 -1.67 -0.48 2.07
N ARG A 37 -1.05 -0.53 3.24
CA ARG A 37 -1.73 -1.07 4.42
C ARG A 37 -2.72 -0.02 4.89
N GLN A 38 -3.89 -0.48 5.33
CA GLN A 38 -4.88 0.42 5.89
C GLN A 38 -4.38 0.95 7.22
N VAL A 39 -4.80 2.18 7.50
CA VAL A 39 -4.63 2.78 8.82
C VAL A 39 -5.51 2.01 9.81
N GLU A 40 -4.96 1.77 11.00
CA GLU A 40 -5.67 1.07 12.06
C GLU A 40 -5.97 2.06 13.20
N ILE A 41 -7.19 1.99 13.76
CA ILE A 41 -7.62 2.82 14.89
C ILE A 41 -7.79 1.91 16.12
N PHE A 42 -7.20 2.31 17.24
CA PHE A 42 -7.22 1.58 18.50
C PHE A 42 -7.59 2.48 19.68
N ASN A 43 -8.03 1.83 20.76
CA ASN A 43 -8.20 2.45 22.08
C ASN A 43 -8.98 3.78 22.06
N PRO A 44 -10.19 3.82 21.48
CA PRO A 44 -11.05 4.98 21.58
C PRO A 44 -11.39 5.25 23.05
N LYS A 45 -11.20 6.48 23.51
CA LYS A 45 -11.46 6.91 24.89
C LYS A 45 -12.09 8.29 24.91
N PRO A 46 -13.01 8.57 25.84
CA PRO A 46 -13.48 9.92 26.10
C PRO A 46 -12.45 10.71 26.92
N SER A 47 -12.34 12.01 26.66
CA SER A 47 -11.52 12.93 27.45
C SER A 47 -12.12 13.26 28.81
N PHE A 48 -13.44 13.11 28.94
CA PHE A 48 -14.18 13.35 30.17
C PHE A 48 -14.70 12.02 30.72
N PRO A 49 -14.69 11.81 32.05
CA PRO A 49 -15.42 10.70 32.66
C PRO A 49 -16.91 10.92 32.40
N SER A 50 -17.52 10.05 31.59
CA SER A 50 -18.97 9.96 31.47
C SER A 50 -19.50 9.10 32.62
N TYR A 51 -20.54 9.57 33.30
CA TYR A 51 -21.30 8.74 34.25
C TYR A 51 -22.29 7.81 33.54
N ASP A 52 -22.58 8.08 32.27
CA ASP A 52 -23.45 7.28 31.41
C ASP A 52 -22.59 6.39 30.50
N GLU A 53 -22.60 5.08 30.74
CA GLU A 53 -21.87 4.08 29.95
C GLU A 53 -22.45 3.90 28.53
N GLU A 54 -23.68 4.38 28.28
CA GLU A 54 -24.42 4.16 27.04
C GLU A 54 -24.11 5.18 25.93
N GLU A 55 -23.57 6.36 26.28
CA GLU A 55 -23.15 7.38 25.30
C GLU A 55 -21.63 7.47 25.22
N SER A 56 -21.01 6.55 24.47
CA SER A 56 -19.58 6.64 24.18
C SER A 56 -19.32 7.87 23.29
N ASN A 57 -18.88 8.96 23.90
CA ASN A 57 -18.48 10.21 23.27
C ASN A 57 -16.94 10.26 23.15
N CYS A 58 -16.33 9.21 22.57
CA CYS A 58 -14.88 9.13 22.49
C CYS A 58 -14.35 10.24 21.58
N ASP A 59 -13.30 10.93 22.03
CA ASP A 59 -12.62 11.99 21.29
C ASP A 59 -11.11 11.79 21.22
N LYS A 60 -10.57 10.76 21.88
CA LYS A 60 -9.17 10.35 21.79
C LYS A 60 -9.07 8.95 21.22
N PHE A 61 -8.09 8.72 20.36
CA PHE A 61 -7.77 7.38 19.88
C PHE A 61 -6.31 7.28 19.46
N GLN A 62 -5.82 6.04 19.42
CA GLN A 62 -4.53 5.72 18.83
C GLN A 62 -4.71 5.36 17.36
N LEU A 63 -3.82 5.90 16.54
CA LEU A 63 -3.75 5.70 15.11
C LEU A 63 -2.44 5.00 14.78
N VAL A 64 -2.51 3.93 13.98
CA VAL A 64 -1.34 3.25 13.45
C VAL A 64 -1.26 3.52 11.96
N ILE A 65 -0.28 4.34 11.58
CA ILE A 65 -0.01 4.78 10.23
C ILE A 65 1.08 3.89 9.62
N PRO A 66 0.81 3.18 8.53
CA PRO A 66 1.84 2.45 7.80
C PRO A 66 2.79 3.41 7.07
N TYR A 67 4.08 3.31 7.35
CA TYR A 67 5.11 4.17 6.76
C TYR A 67 6.44 3.40 6.64
N ALA A 68 7.11 3.48 5.48
CA ALA A 68 8.36 2.80 5.18
C ALA A 68 8.37 1.28 5.50
N GLY A 69 7.22 0.61 5.38
CA GLY A 69 7.06 -0.81 5.68
C GLY A 69 6.84 -1.13 7.17
N VAL A 70 6.89 -0.14 8.06
CA VAL A 70 6.66 -0.29 9.50
C VAL A 70 5.36 0.39 9.95
N LYS A 71 5.06 0.29 11.25
CA LYS A 71 3.92 0.92 11.92
C LYS A 71 4.38 2.13 12.72
N LEU A 72 3.89 3.32 12.37
CA LEU A 72 4.08 4.54 13.15
C LEU A 72 2.83 4.80 14.00
N GLU A 73 3.00 4.96 15.30
CA GLU A 73 1.88 5.20 16.22
C GLU A 73 1.71 6.70 16.49
N CYS A 74 0.47 7.16 16.47
CA CYS A 74 0.11 8.54 16.77
C CYS A 74 -1.17 8.56 17.59
N MET A 75 -1.21 9.31 18.69
CA MET A 75 -2.45 9.63 19.38
C MET A 75 -3.09 10.84 18.69
N VAL A 76 -4.38 10.73 18.37
CA VAL A 76 -5.20 11.82 17.86
C VAL A 76 -6.15 12.25 18.96
N ILE A 77 -6.20 13.55 19.23
CA ILE A 77 -6.94 14.13 20.35
C ILE A 77 -7.88 15.20 19.81
N PHE A 78 -9.16 14.89 19.74
CA PHE A 78 -10.23 15.87 19.53
C PHE A 78 -10.76 16.39 20.86
N GLN A 79 -11.59 17.43 20.78
CA GLN A 79 -12.37 17.93 21.91
C GLN A 79 -13.86 17.67 21.63
N SER A 80 -14.43 16.66 22.31
CA SER A 80 -15.85 16.32 22.16
C SER A 80 -16.78 17.50 22.43
N SER A 81 -16.42 18.39 23.36
CA SER A 81 -17.17 19.58 23.75
C SER A 81 -16.98 20.80 22.82
N ALA A 82 -15.99 20.77 21.92
CA ALA A 82 -15.69 21.85 20.98
C ALA A 82 -15.43 21.30 19.57
N PRO A 83 -16.49 20.87 18.84
CA PRO A 83 -16.36 20.18 17.54
C PRO A 83 -15.63 20.98 16.45
N ASP A 84 -15.65 22.31 16.54
CA ASP A 84 -15.02 23.20 15.56
C ASP A 84 -13.50 23.34 15.78
N CYS A 85 -12.99 22.89 16.94
CA CYS A 85 -11.55 22.91 17.21
C CYS A 85 -10.83 21.80 16.41
N PRO A 86 -9.66 22.10 15.80
CA PRO A 86 -8.85 21.07 15.16
C PRO A 86 -8.30 20.07 16.19
N PRO A 87 -7.98 18.84 15.77
CA PRO A 87 -7.36 17.86 16.64
C PRO A 87 -5.88 18.16 16.91
N ASP A 88 -5.38 17.65 18.03
CA ASP A 88 -3.96 17.58 18.37
C ASP A 88 -3.38 16.18 18.08
N PHE A 89 -2.06 16.12 17.91
CA PHE A 89 -1.33 14.92 17.52
C PHE A 89 -0.13 14.66 18.42
N VAL A 90 0.02 13.42 18.88
CA VAL A 90 1.19 12.98 19.66
C VAL A 90 1.78 11.72 19.04
N PHE A 91 2.94 11.85 18.38
CA PHE A 91 3.63 10.73 17.75
C PHE A 91 4.48 9.94 18.75
N SER A 92 4.62 8.64 18.52
CA SER A 92 5.51 7.79 19.32
C SER A 92 7.00 8.07 19.06
N ASP A 93 7.37 8.55 17.88
CA ASP A 93 8.73 9.07 17.62
C ASP A 93 8.90 10.45 18.28
N HIS A 94 9.44 10.45 19.50
CA HIS A 94 9.73 11.64 20.30
C HIS A 94 10.72 12.63 19.65
N ARG A 95 11.41 12.25 18.56
CA ARG A 95 12.28 13.17 17.80
C ARG A 95 11.51 13.96 16.76
N PHE A 96 10.25 13.62 16.51
CA PHE A 96 9.39 14.30 15.56
C PHE A 96 8.39 15.21 16.26
N PHE A 97 8.51 16.49 15.99
CA PHE A 97 7.54 17.51 16.36
C PHE A 97 6.90 18.04 15.09
N ALA A 98 5.62 17.71 14.89
CA ALA A 98 4.89 18.18 13.71
C ALA A 98 4.77 19.71 13.77
N PRO A 99 5.18 20.44 12.71
CA PRO A 99 5.02 21.89 12.66
C PRO A 99 3.55 22.23 12.35
N LEU A 100 2.66 22.07 13.35
CA LEU A 100 1.20 22.18 13.18
C LEU A 100 0.76 23.51 12.56
N ASN A 101 1.50 24.59 12.80
CA ASN A 101 1.27 25.91 12.22
C ASN A 101 1.62 26.03 10.72
N GLN A 102 2.29 25.02 10.16
CA GLN A 102 2.61 24.92 8.73
C GLN A 102 1.76 23.87 8.01
N VAL A 103 0.84 23.21 8.73
CA VAL A 103 -0.12 22.26 8.16
C VAL A 103 -1.35 23.07 7.73
N GLU A 104 -1.44 23.37 6.43
CA GLU A 104 -2.46 24.24 5.87
C GLU A 104 -3.86 23.70 6.14
N SER A 105 -4.09 22.40 5.95
CA SER A 105 -5.40 21.80 6.21
C SER A 105 -5.81 21.79 7.68
N LEU A 106 -4.85 21.90 8.61
CA LEU A 106 -5.12 22.06 10.04
C LEU A 106 -5.43 23.52 10.38
N CYS A 107 -4.71 24.47 9.77
CA CYS A 107 -4.97 25.90 9.94
C CYS A 107 -6.32 26.32 9.33
N SER A 108 -6.72 25.71 8.21
CA SER A 108 -8.03 25.87 7.59
C SER A 108 -9.00 24.74 7.96
N TRP A 109 -8.92 24.24 9.19
CA TRP A 109 -9.73 23.12 9.65
C TRP A 109 -11.22 23.39 9.42
N ASP A 110 -11.89 22.43 8.80
CA ASP A 110 -13.34 22.47 8.59
C ASP A 110 -13.92 21.12 8.98
N VAL A 111 -14.51 21.06 10.17
CA VAL A 111 -15.16 19.86 10.71
C VAL A 111 -16.21 19.32 9.75
N ARG A 112 -16.82 20.13 8.88
CA ARG A 112 -17.88 19.67 7.96
C ARG A 112 -17.32 18.77 6.86
N LYS A 113 -16.05 18.92 6.48
CA LYS A 113 -15.39 18.15 5.42
C LYS A 113 -14.95 16.78 5.95
N PRO A 114 -15.54 15.66 5.49
CA PRO A 114 -15.25 14.34 6.06
C PRO A 114 -13.77 13.93 5.90
N ASP A 115 -13.10 14.40 4.85
CA ASP A 115 -11.70 14.11 4.52
C ASP A 115 -10.67 15.05 5.19
N ALA A 116 -11.12 16.00 6.02
CA ALA A 116 -10.23 16.98 6.64
C ALA A 116 -9.08 16.34 7.44
N LEU A 117 -9.39 15.36 8.29
CA LEU A 117 -8.38 14.65 9.08
C LEU A 117 -7.37 13.89 8.21
N LEU A 118 -7.82 13.30 7.11
CA LEU A 118 -6.93 12.58 6.20
C LEU A 118 -5.94 13.54 5.52
N LYS A 119 -6.39 14.73 5.11
CA LYS A 119 -5.54 15.78 4.52
C LYS A 119 -4.47 16.24 5.51
N VAL A 120 -4.88 16.52 6.74
CA VAL A 120 -3.96 16.89 7.84
C VAL A 120 -2.90 15.82 8.02
N LEU A 121 -3.29 14.55 8.12
CA LEU A 121 -2.35 13.46 8.31
C LEU A 121 -1.39 13.31 7.13
N LYS A 122 -1.86 13.46 5.88
CA LYS A 122 -0.98 13.43 4.69
C LYS A 122 0.08 14.53 4.75
N GLU A 123 -0.31 15.76 5.09
CA GLU A 123 0.62 16.88 5.23
C GLU A 123 1.61 16.65 6.38
N ILE A 124 1.14 16.20 7.55
CA ILE A 124 2.03 15.86 8.68
C ILE A 124 3.03 14.77 8.27
N MET A 125 2.60 13.75 7.52
CA MET A 125 3.50 12.70 7.06
C MET A 125 4.52 13.17 6.03
N GLN A 126 4.24 14.22 5.26
CA GLN A 126 5.26 14.88 4.42
C GLN A 126 6.34 15.55 5.29
N PHE A 127 5.95 16.19 6.39
CA PHE A 127 6.94 16.73 7.35
C PHE A 127 7.73 15.62 8.05
N TYR A 128 7.08 14.51 8.40
CA TYR A 128 7.76 13.35 8.98
C TYR A 128 8.81 12.79 8.01
N LYS A 129 8.46 12.62 6.74
CA LYS A 129 9.38 12.18 5.69
C LYS A 129 10.59 13.12 5.55
N LYS A 130 10.36 14.43 5.48
CA LYS A 130 11.44 15.43 5.44
C LYS A 130 12.36 15.31 6.67
N LYS A 131 11.78 15.09 7.86
CA LYS A 131 12.57 14.87 9.08
C LYS A 131 13.42 13.61 9.00
N GLN A 132 12.90 12.52 8.46
CA GLN A 132 13.66 11.27 8.29
C GLN A 132 14.82 11.46 7.29
N ILE A 133 14.60 12.20 6.20
CA ILE A 133 15.67 12.55 5.24
C ILE A 133 16.74 13.41 5.92
N GLN A 134 16.36 14.42 6.70
CA GLN A 134 17.32 15.23 7.47
C GLN A 134 18.14 14.42 8.47
N ILE A 135 17.57 13.37 9.05
CA ILE A 135 18.32 12.46 9.93
C ILE A 135 19.25 11.58 9.10
N LEU A 136 18.80 11.14 7.91
CA LEU A 136 19.62 10.36 6.98
C LEU A 136 20.88 11.10 6.56
N ASP A 137 20.80 12.43 6.33
CA ASP A 137 21.92 13.31 5.97
C ASP A 137 23.11 13.23 6.95
N GLY A 138 22.89 12.76 8.17
CA GLY A 138 23.94 12.47 9.14
C GLY A 138 24.79 11.23 8.82
N TYR A 139 24.39 10.40 7.85
CA TYR A 139 25.06 9.17 7.44
C TYR A 139 25.46 9.27 5.96
N GLU A 140 26.73 9.57 5.71
CA GLU A 140 27.25 9.89 4.38
C GLU A 140 26.96 8.79 3.34
N GLN A 141 27.21 7.53 3.69
CA GLN A 141 27.02 6.40 2.77
C GLN A 141 25.55 6.20 2.37
N LEU A 142 24.63 6.23 3.35
CA LEU A 142 23.21 6.04 3.07
C LEU A 142 22.59 7.26 2.39
N SER A 143 23.08 8.46 2.71
CA SER A 143 22.70 9.69 2.01
C SER A 143 23.12 9.63 0.54
N PHE A 144 24.34 9.15 0.27
CA PHE A 144 24.81 8.92 -1.09
C PHE A 144 23.93 7.91 -1.82
N GLU A 145 23.57 6.79 -1.18
CA GLU A 145 22.68 5.79 -1.80
C GLU A 145 21.30 6.38 -2.13
N TYR A 146 20.72 7.18 -1.22
CA TYR A 146 19.47 7.90 -1.46
C TYR A 146 19.57 8.87 -2.65
N LEU A 147 20.64 9.67 -2.72
CA LEU A 147 20.85 10.60 -3.82
C LEU A 147 21.04 9.88 -5.16
N CYS A 148 21.68 8.71 -5.17
CA CYS A 148 21.83 7.88 -6.35
C CYS A 148 20.48 7.39 -6.91
N LEU A 149 19.44 7.23 -6.10
CA LEU A 149 18.12 6.82 -6.59
C LEU A 149 17.53 7.82 -7.60
N PHE A 150 17.85 9.11 -7.48
CA PHE A 150 17.40 10.14 -8.43
C PHE A 150 18.13 10.10 -9.78
N GLN A 151 19.16 9.26 -9.93
CA GLN A 151 19.78 8.98 -11.22
C GLN A 151 18.95 7.98 -12.04
N LEU A 152 17.99 7.28 -11.41
CA LEU A 152 17.06 6.41 -12.09
C LEU A 152 16.03 7.24 -12.87
N GLN A 153 15.67 6.77 -14.06
CA GLN A 153 14.69 7.44 -14.89
C GLN A 153 13.31 7.42 -14.21
N ASN A 154 12.62 8.56 -14.21
CA ASN A 154 11.26 8.75 -13.67
C ASN A 154 11.12 8.60 -12.14
N PHE A 155 12.24 8.47 -11.41
CA PHE A 155 12.21 8.51 -9.95
C PHE A 155 12.08 9.95 -9.46
N ASN A 156 11.24 10.14 -8.46
CA ASN A 156 11.12 11.38 -7.71
C ASN A 156 11.05 11.08 -6.21
N GLU A 157 11.00 12.14 -5.40
CA GLU A 157 11.01 11.98 -3.95
C GLU A 157 9.79 11.18 -3.48
N ASP A 158 8.60 11.36 -4.08
CA ASP A 158 7.35 10.69 -3.68
C ASP A 158 7.36 9.18 -3.89
N ASP A 159 8.29 8.65 -4.69
CA ASP A 159 8.47 7.21 -4.90
C ASP A 159 9.31 6.55 -3.79
N ILE A 160 9.79 7.32 -2.81
CA ILE A 160 10.67 6.84 -1.73
C ILE A 160 10.14 7.27 -0.36
N GLU A 161 10.07 6.31 0.57
CA GLU A 161 9.92 6.55 2.01
C GLU A 161 11.16 6.04 2.74
N ILE A 162 11.67 6.85 3.68
CA ILE A 162 12.84 6.51 4.49
C ILE A 162 12.43 6.53 5.96
N LEU A 163 12.92 5.53 6.70
CA LEU A 163 12.90 5.52 8.16
C LEU A 163 14.31 5.30 8.70
N VAL A 164 14.77 6.21 9.55
CA VAL A 164 15.98 6.07 10.35
C VAL A 164 15.56 5.86 11.81
N PRO A 165 15.58 4.61 12.31
CA PRO A 165 15.20 4.32 13.69
C PRO A 165 16.03 5.09 14.72
N ASN A 166 15.46 5.30 15.91
CA ASN A 166 16.21 5.91 17.01
C ASN A 166 17.31 4.98 17.54
N GLU A 167 16.96 3.70 17.69
CA GLU A 167 17.88 2.67 18.15
C GLU A 167 19.00 2.46 17.13
N GLN A 168 20.25 2.59 17.56
CA GLN A 168 21.42 2.49 16.68
C GLN A 168 21.56 1.14 16.00
N GLU A 169 21.16 0.07 16.68
CA GLU A 169 21.20 -1.32 16.18
C GLU A 169 20.04 -1.64 15.24
N SER A 170 19.00 -0.80 15.20
CA SER A 170 17.86 -1.00 14.31
C SER A 170 18.20 -0.55 12.89
N PRO A 171 17.82 -1.35 11.86
CA PRO A 171 18.21 -1.09 10.48
C PRO A 171 17.54 0.16 9.93
N VAL A 172 18.27 0.93 9.10
CA VAL A 172 17.66 2.00 8.30
C VAL A 172 16.86 1.35 7.17
N ILE A 173 15.66 1.88 6.91
CA ILE A 173 14.70 1.26 6.00
C ILE A 173 14.39 2.21 4.86
N PHE A 174 14.59 1.76 3.61
CA PHE A 174 14.07 2.45 2.44
C PHE A 174 12.90 1.61 1.90
N LEU A 175 11.78 2.26 1.64
CA LEU A 175 10.67 1.69 0.90
C LEU A 175 10.54 2.44 -0.42
N ILE A 176 10.69 1.71 -1.51
CA ILE A 176 10.84 2.26 -2.84
C ILE A 176 9.72 1.73 -3.74
N LYS A 177 9.03 2.63 -4.43
CA LYS A 177 8.07 2.28 -5.48
C LYS A 177 8.82 1.97 -6.77
N LEU A 178 8.51 0.83 -7.38
CA LEU A 178 9.06 0.44 -8.68
C LEU A 178 8.12 0.88 -9.81
N HIS A 179 8.69 1.35 -10.92
CA HIS A 179 7.95 1.84 -12.07
C HIS A 179 7.75 0.72 -13.11
N VAL A 180 6.74 -0.10 -12.83
CA VAL A 180 6.33 -1.21 -13.69
C VAL A 180 4.85 -1.08 -14.02
N ASP A 181 4.53 -0.85 -15.30
CA ASP A 181 3.16 -0.60 -15.75
C ASP A 181 2.35 -1.88 -15.95
N TYR A 182 1.57 -2.26 -14.94
CA TYR A 182 0.64 -3.40 -15.00
C TYR A 182 -0.63 -3.12 -15.81
N CYS A 183 -1.19 -1.92 -15.60
CA CYS A 183 -2.54 -1.61 -16.05
C CYS A 183 -2.66 -1.57 -17.57
N GLN A 184 -1.61 -1.09 -18.27
CA GLN A 184 -1.60 -1.04 -19.73
C GLN A 184 -1.58 -2.43 -20.37
N LEU A 185 -0.95 -3.41 -19.71
CA LEU A 185 -0.80 -4.77 -20.24
C LEU A 185 -2.00 -5.66 -19.94
N PHE A 186 -2.83 -5.32 -18.94
CA PHE A 186 -4.03 -6.06 -18.57
C PHE A 186 -5.24 -5.14 -18.28
N PRO A 187 -5.74 -4.38 -19.27
CA PRO A 187 -6.83 -3.42 -19.06
C PRO A 187 -8.12 -4.09 -18.59
N ASP A 188 -8.40 -5.32 -19.05
CA ASP A 188 -9.57 -6.09 -18.62
C ASP A 188 -9.47 -6.62 -17.18
N TYR A 189 -8.27 -6.65 -16.60
CA TYR A 189 -8.02 -7.15 -15.25
C TYR A 189 -7.91 -6.00 -14.24
N TYR A 190 -7.45 -4.84 -14.68
CA TYR A 190 -7.29 -3.61 -13.90
C TYR A 190 -8.31 -2.56 -14.36
N ARG A 191 -9.57 -2.72 -13.94
CA ARG A 191 -10.69 -1.87 -14.39
C ARG A 191 -11.06 -0.75 -13.41
N ASP A 192 -10.76 -0.92 -12.13
CA ASP A 192 -11.23 -0.02 -11.08
C ASP A 192 -10.22 1.13 -10.83
N GLU A 193 -10.66 2.30 -10.37
CA GLU A 193 -9.71 3.38 -10.02
C GLU A 193 -8.74 2.97 -8.91
N SER A 194 -9.13 2.03 -8.03
CA SER A 194 -8.22 1.43 -7.05
C SER A 194 -7.04 0.68 -7.69
N ASP A 195 -7.19 0.24 -8.93
CA ASP A 195 -6.24 -0.59 -9.66
C ASP A 195 -5.12 0.23 -10.29
N THR A 196 -5.39 1.49 -10.62
CA THR A 196 -4.36 2.46 -11.07
C THR A 196 -3.25 2.68 -10.04
N ARG A 197 -3.51 2.26 -8.79
CA ARG A 197 -2.57 2.36 -7.66
C ARG A 197 -1.82 1.05 -7.42
N ASP A 198 -1.88 0.09 -8.33
CA ASP A 198 -1.12 -1.15 -8.25
C ASP A 198 0.27 -1.01 -8.88
N TYR A 199 1.29 -1.04 -8.04
CA TYR A 199 2.73 -0.91 -8.30
C TYR A 199 3.52 -1.83 -7.33
N PRO A 200 4.74 -2.25 -7.65
CA PRO A 200 5.57 -3.02 -6.74
C PRO A 200 6.21 -2.10 -5.73
N LEU A 201 6.54 -2.67 -4.58
CA LEU A 201 7.38 -2.00 -3.60
C LEU A 201 8.63 -2.84 -3.36
N LEU A 202 9.79 -2.19 -3.31
CA LEU A 202 11.05 -2.75 -2.86
C LEU A 202 11.33 -2.22 -1.45
N LEU A 203 11.46 -3.12 -0.49
CA LEU A 203 11.87 -2.81 0.87
C LEU A 203 13.35 -3.15 1.02
N VAL A 204 14.13 -2.17 1.46
CA VAL A 204 15.58 -2.25 1.62
C VAL A 204 15.91 -2.02 3.09
N PHE A 205 16.64 -2.94 3.71
CA PHE A 205 17.12 -2.82 5.08
C PHE A 205 18.62 -2.66 5.10
N PHE A 206 19.11 -1.58 5.69
CA PHE A 206 20.53 -1.37 5.97
C PHE A 206 20.79 -1.69 7.44
N PRO A 207 21.36 -2.87 7.76
CA PRO A 207 21.60 -3.30 9.14
C PRO A 207 22.64 -2.43 9.85
N ASN A 208 23.51 -1.76 9.11
CA ASN A 208 24.50 -0.83 9.65
C ASN A 208 24.43 0.47 8.85
N ARG A 209 24.51 1.59 9.58
CA ARG A 209 24.45 2.96 9.04
C ARG A 209 25.70 3.35 8.25
N ASP A 210 26.80 2.61 8.47
CA ASP A 210 28.11 2.82 7.84
C ASP A 210 28.45 1.71 6.82
N SER A 211 27.45 0.95 6.35
CA SER A 211 27.67 -0.15 5.41
C SER A 211 26.66 -0.11 4.27
N ASN A 212 27.15 -0.34 3.05
CA ASN A 212 26.32 -0.50 1.86
C ASN A 212 25.67 -1.89 1.74
N ARG A 213 25.94 -2.81 2.68
CA ARG A 213 25.27 -4.11 2.68
C ARG A 213 23.81 -3.90 3.04
N SER A 214 22.91 -4.39 2.20
CA SER A 214 21.48 -4.28 2.43
C SER A 214 20.77 -5.62 2.23
N TYR A 215 19.62 -5.77 2.87
CA TYR A 215 18.70 -6.88 2.64
C TYR A 215 17.49 -6.37 1.88
N LEU A 216 17.10 -7.09 0.83
CA LEU A 216 16.09 -6.64 -0.13
C LEU A 216 14.87 -7.55 -0.08
N ARG A 217 13.68 -6.95 -0.12
CA ARG A 217 12.42 -7.69 -0.19
C ARG A 217 11.42 -7.01 -1.10
N VAL A 218 10.93 -7.74 -2.09
CA VAL A 218 9.92 -7.25 -3.03
C VAL A 218 8.53 -7.58 -2.53
N TYR A 219 7.64 -6.59 -2.60
CA TYR A 219 6.21 -6.72 -2.31
C TYR A 219 5.42 -6.44 -3.59
N LEU A 220 4.58 -7.41 -3.94
CA LEU A 220 3.62 -7.33 -5.03
C LEU A 220 2.22 -7.44 -4.44
N SER A 221 1.24 -6.80 -5.09
CA SER A 221 -0.15 -6.97 -4.68
C SER A 221 -0.63 -8.41 -4.96
N LYS A 222 -1.69 -8.85 -4.28
CA LYS A 222 -2.32 -10.15 -4.57
C LYS A 222 -2.77 -10.26 -6.04
N LYS A 223 -3.20 -9.14 -6.64
CA LYS A 223 -3.59 -9.06 -8.05
C LYS A 223 -2.36 -9.33 -8.93
N THR A 224 -1.29 -8.57 -8.77
CA THR A 224 -0.04 -8.75 -9.52
C THR A 224 0.56 -10.15 -9.33
N GLN A 225 0.59 -10.68 -8.10
CA GLN A 225 1.08 -12.02 -7.80
C GLN A 225 0.31 -13.13 -8.50
N SER A 226 -0.98 -12.91 -8.83
CA SER A 226 -1.76 -13.90 -9.56
C SER A 226 -1.48 -13.89 -11.07
N ILE A 227 -1.04 -12.75 -11.61
CA ILE A 227 -0.72 -12.56 -13.03
C ILE A 227 0.71 -13.00 -13.32
N VAL A 228 1.64 -12.40 -12.59
CA VAL A 228 3.03 -12.82 -12.53
C VAL A 228 2.96 -14.10 -11.71
N THR A 229 2.66 -15.23 -12.34
CA THR A 229 2.78 -16.53 -11.70
C THR A 229 4.24 -16.64 -11.26
N ILE A 230 4.50 -16.19 -10.03
CA ILE A 230 5.73 -16.43 -9.30
C ILE A 230 5.66 -17.93 -9.05
N ASP A 231 6.01 -18.72 -10.07
CA ASP A 231 6.30 -20.12 -9.88
C ASP A 231 7.33 -20.21 -8.75
N GLU A 232 7.45 -21.37 -8.11
CA GLU A 232 8.46 -21.65 -7.08
C GLU A 232 9.91 -21.37 -7.55
N ASN A 233 10.10 -21.06 -8.84
CA ASN A 233 11.34 -20.66 -9.50
C ASN A 233 11.48 -19.15 -9.80
N PHE A 234 10.64 -18.26 -9.27
CA PHE A 234 10.91 -16.81 -9.37
C PHE A 234 12.12 -16.48 -8.49
N GLN A 235 13.27 -16.47 -9.14
CA GLN A 235 14.50 -15.99 -8.54
C GLN A 235 14.52 -14.48 -8.74
N LEU A 236 14.56 -13.75 -7.62
CA LEU A 236 14.99 -12.36 -7.65
C LEU A 236 16.36 -12.31 -8.35
N PRO A 237 16.72 -11.21 -9.03
CA PRO A 237 18.06 -11.06 -9.58
C PRO A 237 19.07 -11.45 -8.50
N ASP A 238 20.01 -12.34 -8.84
CA ASP A 238 21.12 -12.66 -7.94
C ASP A 238 21.72 -11.35 -7.44
N ASP A 239 22.13 -11.32 -6.16
CA ASP A 239 22.77 -10.15 -5.57
C ASP A 239 23.78 -9.62 -6.58
N VAL A 240 23.46 -8.46 -7.16
CA VAL A 240 24.35 -7.84 -8.13
C VAL A 240 25.62 -7.60 -7.33
N THR A 241 26.68 -8.30 -7.72
CA THR A 241 27.96 -8.36 -6.99
C THR A 241 28.56 -6.96 -6.75
N ASP A 242 28.04 -5.95 -7.45
CA ASP A 242 28.26 -4.54 -7.20
C ASP A 242 27.18 -3.99 -6.24
N ASN A 243 27.61 -3.58 -5.04
CA ASN A 243 26.82 -3.04 -3.91
C ASN A 243 25.97 -1.76 -4.19
N TYR A 244 25.49 -1.52 -5.42
CA TYR A 244 24.71 -0.34 -5.79
C TYR A 244 23.24 -0.69 -5.97
N LEU A 245 22.38 -0.08 -5.15
CA LEU A 245 20.94 -0.30 -5.13
C LEU A 245 20.30 0.06 -6.48
N THR A 246 20.80 1.10 -7.14
CA THR A 246 20.29 1.56 -8.45
C THR A 246 20.41 0.49 -9.53
N ARG A 247 21.54 -0.24 -9.59
CA ARG A 247 21.73 -1.34 -10.55
C ARG A 247 20.76 -2.48 -10.27
N TYR A 248 20.59 -2.82 -9.00
CA TYR A 248 19.63 -3.83 -8.59
C TYR A 248 18.20 -3.45 -8.99
N ILE A 249 17.79 -2.20 -8.74
CA ILE A 249 16.44 -1.70 -9.10
C ILE A 249 16.21 -1.83 -10.61
N ILE A 250 17.17 -1.41 -11.44
CA ILE A 250 17.06 -1.52 -12.90
C ILE A 250 16.91 -2.98 -13.33
N ALA A 251 17.74 -3.89 -12.80
CA ALA A 251 17.67 -5.31 -13.11
C ALA A 251 16.32 -5.91 -12.70
N LEU A 252 15.84 -5.58 -11.50
CA LEU A 252 14.57 -6.04 -10.97
C LEU A 252 13.38 -5.53 -11.79
N GLU A 253 13.36 -4.25 -12.14
CA GLU A 253 12.29 -3.70 -13.00
C GLU A 253 12.25 -4.37 -14.36
N ASN A 254 13.41 -4.62 -14.98
CA ASN A 254 13.50 -5.30 -16.27
C ASN A 254 13.01 -6.76 -16.19
N GLU A 255 13.36 -7.48 -15.14
CA GLU A 255 12.91 -8.86 -14.92
C GLU A 255 11.39 -8.90 -14.72
N LEU A 256 10.85 -8.00 -13.88
CA LEU A 256 9.41 -7.86 -13.68
C LEU A 256 8.70 -7.55 -15.00
N LYS A 257 9.16 -6.53 -15.75
CA LYS A 257 8.61 -6.16 -17.07
C LYS A 257 8.57 -7.34 -18.02
N THR A 258 9.67 -8.10 -18.11
CA THR A 258 9.77 -9.29 -18.98
C THR A 258 8.73 -10.35 -18.60
N LYS A 259 8.61 -10.68 -17.30
CA LYS A 259 7.65 -11.69 -16.83
C LYS A 259 6.20 -11.26 -17.08
N ILE A 260 5.90 -9.98 -16.88
CA ILE A 260 4.57 -9.42 -17.09
C ILE A 260 4.21 -9.46 -18.59
N GLN A 261 5.12 -9.09 -19.47
CA GLN A 261 4.92 -9.17 -20.92
C GLN A 261 4.68 -10.61 -21.40
N LEU A 262 5.40 -11.58 -20.83
CA LEU A 262 5.18 -13.00 -21.10
C LEU A 262 3.79 -13.46 -20.62
N ALA A 263 3.37 -13.03 -19.42
CA ALA A 263 2.04 -13.31 -18.89
C ALA A 263 0.93 -12.69 -19.77
N ALA A 264 1.11 -11.44 -20.20
CA ALA A 264 0.18 -10.74 -21.09
C ALA A 264 0.04 -11.46 -22.43
N SER A 265 1.16 -11.85 -23.03
CA SER A 265 1.18 -12.63 -24.27
C SER A 265 0.49 -14.00 -24.15
N ARG A 266 0.55 -14.63 -22.96
CA ARG A 266 -0.19 -15.89 -22.69
C ARG A 266 -1.68 -15.66 -22.46
N TYR A 267 -2.05 -14.52 -21.89
CA TYR A 267 -3.43 -14.11 -21.70
C TYR A 267 -4.10 -13.80 -23.04
N GLU A 268 -3.47 -12.97 -23.87
CA GLU A 268 -3.97 -12.58 -25.19
C GLU A 268 -4.17 -13.78 -26.13
N ARG A 269 -3.20 -14.70 -26.19
CA ARG A 269 -3.34 -15.94 -26.98
C ARG A 269 -4.53 -16.78 -26.54
N ARG A 270 -4.79 -16.88 -25.24
CA ARG A 270 -5.95 -17.59 -24.70
C ARG A 270 -7.24 -16.86 -25.08
N ARG A 271 -7.29 -15.54 -24.91
CA ARG A 271 -8.44 -14.71 -25.30
C ARG A 271 -8.79 -14.88 -26.79
N MET A 272 -7.80 -14.74 -27.67
CA MET A 272 -7.98 -14.95 -29.11
C MET A 272 -8.49 -16.35 -29.44
N TYR A 273 -7.97 -17.41 -28.80
CA TYR A 273 -8.46 -18.76 -29.01
C TYR A 273 -9.95 -18.90 -28.67
N PHE A 274 -10.39 -18.32 -27.54
CA PHE A 274 -11.78 -18.35 -27.13
C PHE A 274 -12.68 -17.50 -28.03
N GLU A 275 -12.21 -16.33 -28.48
CA GLU A 275 -12.93 -15.49 -29.46
C GLU A 275 -13.12 -16.21 -30.81
N HIS A 276 -12.11 -16.97 -31.28
CA HIS A 276 -12.22 -17.75 -32.52
C HIS A 276 -13.13 -18.99 -32.37
N GLN A 277 -13.28 -19.55 -31.16
CA GLN A 277 -14.21 -20.67 -30.90
C GLN A 277 -15.69 -20.25 -30.78
N HIS A 278 -16.00 -18.96 -30.72
CA HIS A 278 -17.38 -18.47 -30.70
C HIS A 278 -18.19 -18.74 -31.99
N PHE A 279 -17.59 -19.33 -33.03
CA PHE A 279 -18.31 -19.88 -34.19
C PHE A 279 -19.00 -21.24 -33.94
N CYS A 280 -18.79 -21.87 -32.77
CA CYS A 280 -19.55 -23.04 -32.32
C CYS A 280 -20.13 -22.79 -30.92
N SER A 281 -21.02 -21.81 -30.82
CA SER A 281 -21.67 -21.46 -29.56
C SER A 281 -22.86 -22.37 -29.24
N VAL A 282 -22.64 -23.42 -28.46
CA VAL A 282 -23.67 -23.96 -27.56
C VAL A 282 -23.00 -24.31 -26.22
N GLN A 283 -23.40 -23.59 -25.16
CA GLN A 283 -23.09 -23.81 -23.74
C GLN A 283 -21.67 -23.51 -23.23
N PHE A 284 -21.27 -22.23 -23.13
CA PHE A 284 -20.21 -21.85 -22.16
C PHE A 284 -20.49 -20.58 -21.34
N ILE A 285 -21.51 -19.80 -21.69
CA ILE A 285 -21.80 -18.52 -21.01
C ILE A 285 -22.39 -18.72 -19.59
N THR A 286 -22.92 -19.91 -19.26
CA THR A 286 -23.50 -20.15 -17.93
C THR A 286 -22.44 -20.49 -16.87
N ILE A 287 -21.22 -20.88 -17.25
CA ILE A 287 -20.16 -21.23 -16.29
C ILE A 287 -19.37 -19.98 -15.85
N ALA A 288 -19.21 -18.98 -16.73
CA ALA A 288 -18.48 -17.75 -16.39
C ALA A 288 -19.21 -16.86 -15.35
N LYS A 289 -20.54 -16.97 -15.22
CA LYS A 289 -21.29 -16.28 -14.14
C LYS A 289 -21.40 -17.06 -12.84
N ARG A 290 -21.09 -18.37 -12.83
CA ARG A 290 -21.21 -19.24 -11.65
C ARG A 290 -19.86 -19.54 -10.99
N ILE A 291 -18.74 -19.37 -11.69
CA ILE A 291 -17.39 -19.39 -11.11
C ILE A 291 -17.02 -17.96 -10.67
N ARG A 292 -17.80 -17.41 -9.73
CA ARG A 292 -17.23 -16.49 -8.75
C ARG A 292 -16.74 -17.37 -7.62
N LEU A 293 -15.43 -17.28 -7.37
CA LEU A 293 -14.77 -17.73 -6.15
C LEU A 293 -14.68 -19.25 -5.96
N GLN A 294 -13.45 -19.74 -6.14
CA GLN A 294 -12.83 -20.94 -5.57
C GLN A 294 -12.36 -21.93 -6.64
N HIS A 295 -11.04 -22.12 -6.67
CA HIS A 295 -10.30 -23.14 -7.41
C HIS A 295 -10.34 -23.05 -8.95
N LEU A 296 -9.45 -22.21 -9.50
CA LEU A 296 -8.91 -22.46 -10.84
C LEU A 296 -7.86 -23.58 -10.75
N LEU A 297 -8.32 -24.80 -10.44
CA LEU A 297 -7.53 -26.02 -10.66
C LEU A 297 -7.78 -26.45 -12.11
N ILE A 298 -6.68 -26.50 -12.86
CA ILE A 298 -6.61 -26.95 -14.24
C ILE A 298 -7.07 -28.42 -14.30
N ILE A 299 -8.17 -28.71 -15.00
CA ILE A 299 -8.43 -30.03 -15.56
C ILE A 299 -8.55 -29.87 -17.07
N ILE A 300 -7.45 -30.19 -17.76
CA ILE A 300 -7.44 -30.42 -19.20
C ILE A 300 -7.93 -31.85 -19.40
N LEU A 301 -9.18 -32.03 -19.82
CA LEU A 301 -9.58 -33.29 -20.44
C LEU A 301 -9.11 -33.26 -21.89
N THR A 302 -8.02 -33.99 -22.14
CA THR A 302 -7.60 -34.40 -23.47
C THR A 302 -8.69 -35.28 -24.08
N VAL A 303 -9.41 -34.78 -25.08
CA VAL A 303 -10.22 -35.62 -25.98
C VAL A 303 -9.39 -35.84 -27.25
N PRO A 304 -8.96 -37.07 -27.56
CA PRO A 304 -8.24 -37.35 -28.80
C PRO A 304 -9.19 -37.32 -30.01
N PRO A 305 -8.70 -36.94 -31.22
CA PRO A 305 -9.53 -36.84 -32.41
C PRO A 305 -9.70 -38.20 -33.10
N GLY A 306 -10.95 -38.54 -33.47
CA GLY A 306 -11.31 -39.68 -34.34
C GLY A 306 -12.28 -40.65 -33.66
N HIS A 307 -13.38 -41.13 -34.24
CA HIS A 307 -13.87 -41.16 -35.62
C HIS A 307 -15.40 -41.02 -35.61
N CYS A 308 -15.94 -40.11 -36.43
CA CYS A 308 -17.29 -40.32 -36.97
C CYS A 308 -17.21 -41.47 -37.99
N ARG A 309 -17.83 -42.61 -37.69
CA ARG A 309 -18.35 -43.49 -38.73
C ARG A 309 -19.84 -43.68 -38.54
N LYS A 310 -20.56 -43.37 -39.62
CA LYS A 310 -21.97 -43.63 -39.84
C LYS A 310 -22.22 -45.14 -39.86
N SER A 311 -23.21 -45.58 -39.10
CA SER A 311 -24.20 -46.61 -39.45
C SER A 311 -25.29 -46.56 -38.40
#